data_AF-A0A6A3B1B5-F1
#
_entry.id   AF-A0A6A3B1B5-F1
#
_cell.length_a   1.000
_cell.length_b   1.000
_cell.length_c   1.000
_cell.angle_alpha   90.00
_cell.angle_beta   90.00
_cell.angle_gamma   90.00
#
_symmetry.space_group_name_H-M   'P 1'
#
loop_
_entity.id
_entity.type
_entity.pdbx_description
1 polymer ?
#
loop_
_entity_poly.entity_id
_entity_poly.type
_entity_poly.pdbx_seq_one_letter_code
_entity_poly.pdbx_strand_id
1 'polypeptide(L)'
;MKNIIFDIAKGLSYLHQDCNQKIIHLDIKPENILLDENFNAKLSTMIRKDQSQVITTMRGTPGYMAPEWFISVITEKADVYSFEILCGRRNIDGSRQENDRHLLELLKRKLEEGQLVELVDKRSDDM
;
A
#
# COMPACT_ATOMS: atom_id res chain seq x y z
N MET A 1 -3.23 14.58 6.74
CA MET A 1 -2.93 13.35 5.95
C MET A 1 -2.35 12.21 6.80
N LYS A 2 -1.49 12.48 7.80
CA LYS A 2 -0.92 11.44 8.69
C LYS A 2 -1.99 10.55 9.35
N ASN A 3 -3.10 11.12 9.83
CA ASN A 3 -4.20 10.37 10.46
C ASN A 3 -4.88 9.41 9.48
N ILE A 4 -5.12 9.83 8.23
CA ILE A 4 -5.72 8.97 7.20
C ILE A 4 -4.83 7.76 6.90
N ILE A 5 -3.53 7.99 6.71
CA ILE A 5 -2.56 6.92 6.44
C ILE A 5 -2.50 5.94 7.62
N PHE A 6 -2.52 6.47 8.84
CA PHE A 6 -2.50 5.67 10.06
C PHE A 6 -3.77 4.82 10.22
N ASP A 7 -4.94 5.39 9.96
CA ASP A 7 -6.22 4.67 10.02
C ASP A 7 -6.30 3.56 8.96
N ILE A 8 -5.77 3.81 7.75
CA ILE A 8 -5.65 2.78 6.71
C ILE A 8 -4.71 1.65 7.15
N ALA A 9 -3.55 1.99 7.71
CA ALA A 9 -2.59 1.00 8.22
C ALA A 9 -3.19 0.14 9.34
N LYS A 10 -3.95 0.75 10.26
CA LYS A 10 -4.73 0.04 11.28
C LYS A 10 -5.75 -0.90 10.66
N GLY A 11 -6.51 -0.43 9.67
CA GLY A 11 -7.48 -1.25 8.95
C GLY A 11 -6.84 -2.46 8.29
N LEU A 12 -5.70 -2.28 7.62
CA LEU A 12 -4.92 -3.36 7.00
C LEU A 12 -4.39 -4.36 8.04
N SER A 13 -3.81 -3.86 9.14
CA SER A 13 -3.33 -4.72 10.24
C SER A 13 -4.44 -5.60 10.77
N TYR A 14 -5.63 -5.02 10.99
CA TYR A 14 -6.80 -5.75 11.46
C TYR A 14 -7.20 -6.87 10.49
N LEU A 15 -7.28 -6.58 9.18
CA LEU A 15 -7.61 -7.58 8.17
C LEU A 15 -6.58 -8.72 8.10
N HIS A 16 -5.29 -8.41 8.26
CA HIS A 16 -4.21 -9.37 8.09
C HIS A 16 -3.94 -10.24 9.32
N GLN A 17 -4.15 -9.71 10.52
CA GLN A 17 -3.68 -10.33 11.77
C GLN A 17 -4.78 -10.54 12.82
N ASP A 18 -5.77 -9.63 12.90
CA ASP A 18 -6.73 -9.60 14.02
C ASP A 18 -8.08 -10.24 13.66
N CYS A 19 -8.36 -10.47 12.38
CA CYS A 19 -9.53 -11.24 11.94
C CYS A 19 -9.38 -12.74 12.22
N ASN A 20 -10.48 -13.41 12.62
CA ASN A 20 -10.52 -14.88 12.82
C ASN A 20 -9.98 -15.69 11.63
N GLN A 21 -10.18 -15.17 10.42
CA GLN A 21 -9.54 -15.65 9.21
C GLN A 21 -8.83 -14.46 8.56
N LYS A 22 -7.57 -14.65 8.16
CA LYS A 22 -6.80 -13.63 7.43
C LYS A 22 -7.57 -13.20 6.18
N ILE A 23 -7.77 -11.89 6.02
CA ILE A 23 -8.41 -11.28 4.87
C ILE A 23 -7.36 -10.47 4.10
N ILE A 24 -7.25 -10.69 2.80
CA ILE A 24 -6.44 -9.86 1.90
C ILE A 24 -7.40 -8.97 1.08
N HIS A 25 -7.18 -7.66 1.09
CA HIS A 25 -8.09 -6.66 0.52
C HIS A 25 -8.06 -6.62 -1.01
N LEU A 26 -6.87 -6.67 -1.61
CA LEU A 26 -6.54 -6.73 -3.05
C LEU A 26 -6.95 -5.52 -3.92
N ASP A 27 -7.71 -4.57 -3.38
CA ASP A 27 -8.12 -3.35 -4.10
C ASP A 27 -7.94 -2.08 -3.27
N ILE A 28 -6.76 -1.88 -2.69
CA ILE A 28 -6.44 -0.65 -1.93
C ILE A 28 -6.16 0.48 -2.93
N LYS A 29 -7.01 1.52 -2.90
CA LYS A 29 -6.97 2.71 -3.77
C LYS A 29 -7.79 3.85 -3.14
N PRO A 30 -7.59 5.13 -3.54
CA PRO A 30 -8.29 6.27 -2.96
C PRO A 30 -9.83 6.12 -2.96
N GLU A 31 -10.39 5.53 -4.01
CA GLU A 31 -11.84 5.35 -4.19
C GLU A 31 -12.46 4.39 -3.18
N ASN A 32 -11.64 3.51 -2.58
CA ASN A 32 -12.07 2.56 -1.55
C ASN A 32 -11.71 3.02 -0.13
N ILE A 33 -11.23 4.27 0.03
CA ILE A 33 -11.00 4.90 1.33
C ILE A 33 -12.19 5.81 1.62
N LEU A 34 -13.04 5.39 2.55
CA LEU A 34 -14.16 6.20 3.01
C LEU A 34 -13.71 7.10 4.15
N LEU A 35 -14.19 8.34 4.14
CA LEU A 35 -13.98 9.30 5.22
C LEU A 35 -15.31 9.54 5.93
N ASP A 36 -15.31 9.55 7.25
CA ASP A 36 -16.46 10.00 8.03
C ASP A 36 -16.45 11.52 8.24
N GLU A 37 -17.46 12.03 8.95
CA GLU A 37 -17.63 13.46 9.26
C GLU A 37 -16.46 14.07 10.07
N ASN A 38 -15.65 13.23 10.72
CA ASN A 38 -14.48 13.63 11.50
C ASN A 38 -13.16 13.37 10.75
N PHE A 39 -13.22 13.06 9.46
CA PHE A 39 -12.07 12.70 8.61
C PHE A 39 -11.29 11.46 9.09
N ASN A 40 -11.94 10.53 9.81
CA ASN A 40 -11.34 9.22 10.07
C ASN A 40 -11.48 8.35 8.84
N ALA A 41 -10.42 7.64 8.47
CA ALA A 41 -10.42 6.80 7.29
C ALA A 41 -10.90 5.37 7.59
N LYS A 42 -11.68 4.81 6.67
CA LYS A 42 -12.19 3.44 6.74
C LYS A 42 -11.98 2.74 5.41
N LEU A 43 -11.44 1.53 5.45
CA LEU A 43 -11.33 0.66 4.28
C LEU A 43 -12.71 0.13 3.91
N SER A 44 -13.19 0.42 2.70
CA SER A 44 -14.38 -0.24 2.17
C SER A 44 -13.99 -1.56 1.52
N THR A 45 -14.57 -2.66 1.99
CA THR A 45 -14.31 -3.98 1.42
C THR A 45 -15.33 -4.28 0.32
N MET A 46 -14.87 -4.56 -0.89
CA MET A 46 -15.71 -5.19 -1.93
C MET A 46 -15.56 -6.72 -1.86
N ILE A 47 -15.64 -7.29 -0.67
CA ILE A 47 -15.47 -8.74 -0.48
C ILE A 47 -16.83 -9.40 -0.64
N ARG A 48 -17.04 -10.08 -1.77
CA ARG A 48 -18.03 -11.16 -1.84
C ARG A 48 -17.53 -12.27 -0.90
N LYS A 49 -18.35 -12.59 0.10
CA LYS A 49 -18.10 -13.41 1.30
C LYS A 49 -17.50 -14.84 1.13
N ASP A 50 -17.07 -15.30 -0.04
CA ASP A 50 -16.87 -16.75 -0.28
C ASP A 50 -15.42 -17.26 -0.46
N GLN A 51 -14.38 -16.42 -0.39
CA GLN A 51 -13.07 -16.85 -0.87
C GLN A 51 -12.15 -17.41 0.22
N SER A 52 -12.43 -18.66 0.61
CA SER A 52 -11.41 -19.56 1.18
C SER A 52 -10.57 -20.27 0.11
N GLN A 53 -10.85 -20.02 -1.17
CA GLN A 53 -10.14 -20.64 -2.29
C GLN A 53 -9.02 -19.75 -2.79
N VAL A 54 -7.92 -20.41 -3.20
CA VAL A 54 -6.80 -19.85 -3.95
C VAL A 54 -7.31 -18.80 -4.94
N ILE A 55 -6.81 -17.57 -4.82
CA ILE A 55 -7.15 -16.45 -5.70
C ILE A 55 -6.56 -16.78 -7.09
N THR A 56 -7.35 -17.45 -7.93
CA THR A 56 -6.96 -17.84 -9.30
C THR A 56 -7.41 -16.83 -10.35
N THR A 57 -8.27 -15.88 -9.98
CA THR A 57 -8.73 -14.81 -10.86
C THR A 57 -8.05 -13.50 -10.47
N MET A 58 -7.42 -12.84 -11.44
CA MET A 58 -6.81 -11.52 -11.27
C MET A 58 -7.82 -10.53 -10.67
N ARG A 59 -7.45 -9.86 -9.57
CA ARG A 59 -8.26 -8.83 -8.90
C ARG A 59 -7.41 -7.60 -8.57
N GLY A 60 -8.08 -6.46 -8.47
CA GLY A 60 -7.46 -5.18 -8.14
C GLY A 60 -7.52 -4.18 -9.28
N THR A 61 -7.11 -2.95 -8.99
CA THR A 61 -7.14 -1.83 -9.92
C THR A 61 -5.77 -1.58 -10.53
N PRO A 62 -5.63 -1.54 -11.88
CA PRO A 62 -4.37 -1.23 -12.55
C PRO A 62 -3.73 0.05 -12.00
N GLY A 63 -2.42 0.02 -11.77
CA GLY A 63 -1.66 1.12 -11.15
C GLY A 63 -1.45 0.96 -9.64
N TYR A 64 -2.29 0.17 -8.95
CA TYR A 64 -2.11 -0.17 -7.52
C TYR A 64 -1.75 -1.64 -7.31
N MET A 65 -1.85 -2.47 -8.35
CA MET A 65 -1.59 -3.90 -8.27
C MET A 65 -0.10 -4.22 -8.13
N ALA A 66 0.18 -5.14 -7.21
CA ALA A 66 1.51 -5.67 -6.99
C ALA A 66 1.97 -6.59 -8.14
N PRO A 67 3.27 -6.61 -8.48
CA PRO A 67 3.78 -7.35 -9.64
C PRO A 67 3.62 -8.87 -9.52
N GLU A 68 3.54 -9.41 -8.30
CA GLU A 68 3.35 -10.84 -8.04
C GLU A 68 2.08 -11.42 -8.68
N TRP A 69 1.08 -10.58 -9.01
CA TRP A 69 -0.10 -10.98 -9.78
C TRP A 69 0.23 -11.71 -11.10
N PHE A 70 1.41 -11.47 -11.67
CA PHE A 70 1.81 -12.06 -12.94
C PHE A 70 2.82 -13.21 -12.82
N ILE A 71 3.41 -13.41 -11.64
CA ILE A 71 4.61 -14.26 -11.49
C ILE A 71 4.57 -15.19 -10.27
N SER A 72 3.68 -14.99 -9.31
CA SER A 72 3.72 -15.73 -8.04
C SER A 72 2.36 -15.85 -7.34
N VAL A 73 2.39 -16.47 -6.16
CA VAL A 73 1.23 -16.60 -5.27
C VAL A 73 0.96 -15.28 -4.57
N ILE A 74 -0.30 -14.87 -4.57
CA ILE A 74 -0.76 -13.67 -3.87
C ILE A 74 -0.75 -13.90 -2.36
N THR A 75 -0.16 -12.95 -1.63
CA THR A 75 -0.12 -12.91 -0.16
C THR A 75 -0.60 -11.55 0.32
N GLU A 76 -0.66 -11.33 1.64
CA GLU A 76 -1.01 -10.02 2.19
C GLU A 76 -0.05 -8.89 1.76
N LYS A 77 1.14 -9.24 1.24
CA LYS A 77 2.12 -8.28 0.71
C LYS A 77 1.60 -7.50 -0.50
N ALA A 78 0.62 -8.03 -1.23
CA ALA A 78 -0.03 -7.31 -2.31
C ALA A 78 -0.73 -6.04 -1.80
N ASP A 79 -1.39 -6.12 -0.64
CA ASP A 79 -2.04 -4.95 -0.02
C ASP A 79 -1.00 -3.94 0.48
N VAL A 80 0.13 -4.42 1.01
CA VAL A 80 1.23 -3.57 1.45
C VAL A 80 1.79 -2.78 0.27
N TYR A 81 2.00 -3.43 -0.87
CA TYR A 81 2.42 -2.76 -2.09
C TYR A 81 1.40 -1.69 -2.50
N SER A 82 0.11 -2.03 -2.62
CA SER A 82 -0.93 -1.06 -2.98
C SER A 82 -1.01 0.12 -2.00
N PHE A 83 -0.82 -0.13 -0.71
CA PHE A 83 -0.75 0.90 0.33
C PHE A 83 0.47 1.82 0.16
N GLU A 84 1.64 1.29 -0.23
CA GLU A 84 2.82 2.09 -0.56
C GLU A 84 2.57 3.02 -1.75
N ILE A 85 1.90 2.51 -2.80
CA ILE A 85 1.47 3.34 -3.95
C ILE A 85 0.53 4.45 -3.48
N LEU A 86 -0.48 4.09 -2.69
CA LEU A 86 -1.49 5.02 -2.18
C LEU A 86 -0.88 6.15 -1.34
N CYS A 87 0.11 5.83 -0.51
CA CYS A 87 0.80 6.81 0.34
C CYS A 87 1.66 7.80 -0.46
N GLY A 88 1.70 7.70 -1.78
CA GLY A 88 2.29 8.71 -2.64
C GLY A 88 3.82 8.81 -2.51
N ARG A 89 4.49 7.77 -1.98
CA ARG A 89 5.90 7.62 -2.34
C ARG A 89 5.92 7.31 -3.82
N ARG A 90 6.25 8.32 -4.63
CA ARG A 90 6.30 8.20 -6.09
C ARG A 90 7.17 6.99 -6.45
N ASN A 91 6.54 5.92 -6.91
CA ASN A 91 7.25 4.74 -7.41
C ASN A 91 8.12 5.09 -8.62
N ILE A 92 7.74 6.14 -9.36
CA ILE A 92 8.50 6.76 -10.42
C ILE A 92 8.52 8.26 -10.18
N ASP A 93 9.69 8.81 -9.80
CA ASP A 93 9.87 10.25 -9.69
C ASP A 93 10.63 10.80 -10.90
N GLY A 94 9.89 11.29 -11.90
CA GLY A 94 10.46 11.88 -13.12
C GLY A 94 11.29 13.15 -12.90
N SER A 95 11.29 13.71 -11.69
CA SER A 95 12.16 14.83 -11.32
C SER A 95 13.54 14.41 -10.81
N ARG A 96 13.78 13.10 -10.62
CA ARG A 96 15.05 12.54 -10.14
C ARG A 96 15.91 11.98 -11.29
N GLN A 97 17.20 11.79 -11.01
CA GLN A 97 18.13 11.15 -11.95
C GLN A 97 17.64 9.75 -12.34
N GLU A 98 18.02 9.27 -13.52
CA GLU A 98 17.53 8.01 -14.12
C GLU A 98 17.63 6.81 -13.18
N ASN A 99 18.73 6.71 -12.42
CA ASN A 99 18.98 5.63 -11.45
C ASN A 99 18.14 5.74 -10.15
N ASP A 100 17.45 6.87 -9.94
CA ASP A 100 16.68 7.20 -8.73
C ASP A 100 15.19 7.36 -9.04
N ARG A 101 14.79 7.09 -10.29
CA ARG A 101 13.39 7.17 -10.69
C ARG A 101 12.58 6.13 -9.95
N HIS A 102 13.08 4.91 -9.82
CA HIS A 102 12.38 3.81 -9.17
C HIS A 102 12.61 3.79 -7.66
N LEU A 103 11.53 3.98 -6.89
CA LEU A 103 11.58 4.03 -5.42
C LEU A 103 12.19 2.79 -4.78
N LEU A 104 11.87 1.61 -5.30
CA LEU A 104 12.39 0.33 -4.79
C LEU A 104 13.91 0.21 -4.97
N GLU A 105 14.43 0.72 -6.09
CA GLU A 105 15.86 0.70 -6.40
C GLU A 105 16.61 1.73 -5.56
N LEU A 106 16.02 2.91 -5.39
CA LEU A 106 16.49 3.94 -4.48
C LEU A 106 16.51 3.47 -3.01
N LEU A 107 15.45 2.77 -2.56
CA LEU A 107 15.35 2.22 -1.20
C LEU A 107 16.43 1.17 -0.95
N LYS A 108 16.63 0.24 -1.88
CA LYS A 108 17.69 -0.78 -1.78
C LYS A 108 19.06 -0.14 -1.66
N ARG A 109 19.38 0.82 -2.53
CA ARG A 109 20.66 1.51 -2.48
C ARG A 109 20.86 2.29 -1.18
N LYS A 110 19.87 3.09 -0.78
CA LYS A 110 19.95 3.88 0.47
C LYS A 110 19.98 3.02 1.73
N LEU A 111 19.42 1.81 1.68
CA LEU A 111 19.54 0.80 2.73
C LEU A 111 20.98 0.27 2.83
N GLU A 112 21.58 -0.09 1.69
CA GLU A 112 22.98 -0.53 1.61
C GLU A 112 23.97 0.57 2.04
N GLU A 113 23.66 1.82 1.74
CA GLU A 113 24.44 3.01 2.12
C GLU A 113 24.19 3.46 3.58
N GLY A 114 23.23 2.86 4.29
CA GLY A 114 22.86 3.26 5.65
C GLY A 114 22.18 4.64 5.77
N GLN A 115 21.65 5.16 4.66
CA GLN A 115 21.10 6.53 4.52
C GLN A 115 19.55 6.56 4.45
N LEU A 116 18.87 5.55 5.00
CA LEU A 116 17.40 5.45 4.98
C LEU A 116 16.67 6.70 5.52
N VAL A 117 17.28 7.38 6.48
CA VAL A 117 16.71 8.58 7.13
C VAL A 117 16.48 9.72 6.12
N GLU A 118 17.26 9.78 5.04
CA GLU A 118 17.13 10.81 4.00
C GLU A 118 15.88 10.64 3.13
N LEU A 119 15.27 9.45 3.14
CA LEU A 119 14.03 9.15 2.42
C LEU A 119 12.77 9.51 3.21
N VAL A 120 12.92 9.95 4.47
CA VAL A 120 11.82 10.48 5.27
C VAL A 120 11.48 11.88 4.78
N ASP A 121 10.22 12.09 4.40
CA ASP A 121 9.77 13.35 3.82
C ASP A 121 9.91 14.50 4.84
N LYS A 122 10.76 15.48 4.51
CA LYS A 122 11.06 16.65 5.35
C LYS A 122 9.87 17.61 5.51
N ARG A 123 8.79 17.42 4.75
CA ARG A 123 7.54 18.20 4.85
C ARG A 123 6.65 17.84 6.03
N SER A 124 7.10 16.95 6.91
CA SER A 124 6.29 16.48 8.04
C SER A 124 6.26 17.44 9.24
N ASP A 125 6.95 18.58 9.19
CA ASP A 125 7.03 19.58 10.27
C ASP A 125 6.11 20.80 10.11
N ASP A 126 5.38 20.96 9.01
CA ASP A 126 4.45 22.08 8.83
C ASP A 126 3.01 21.67 9.15
N MET A 127 2.64 21.93 10.41
CA MET A 127 1.29 22.11 11.03
C MET A 127 0.25 20.98 10.98
#